data_AF-A0A0G1MZH7-F1
#
_entry.id   AF-A0A0G1MZH7-F1
#
_cell.length_a   1.000
_cell.length_b   1.000
_cell.length_c   1.000
_cell.angle_alpha   90.00
_cell.angle_beta   90.00
_cell.angle_gamma   90.00
#
_symmetry.space_group_name_H-M   'P 1'
#
loop_
_entity.id
_entity.type
_entity.pdbx_description
1 polymer ?
#
loop_
_entity_poly.entity_id
_entity_poly.type
_entity_poly.pdbx_seq_one_letter_code
_entity_poly.pdbx_strand_id
1 'polypeptide(L)'
;YLISFAWASVLISFAVLGGTMLLIIPGILLSISLSMSIYVIFMEGKKGTQAMAASWHYVKNYWGQVFWRILAFGLIVFAVSILYLFIMMSIIFMKGGSFGVDLAESVKVLPIFKLIQLAMQNFLFIPLGIIYSYFIYLSLRTAKAGVPETDVENIKKRIVVFVVLGIFVLLALLIFAAFSIYKYLPMFFDPNSPVSLAVPSSAGLYPLLELFRNNF
;
A
#
# COMPACT_ATOMS: atom_id res chain seq x y z
N TYR A 1 -6.52 21.72 5.77
CA TYR A 1 -6.36 20.76 4.66
C TYR A 1 -5.75 19.43 5.10
N LEU A 2 -4.66 19.42 5.87
CA LEU A 2 -4.00 18.19 6.32
C LEU A 2 -4.90 17.22 7.10
N ILE A 3 -5.72 17.71 8.04
CA ILE A 3 -6.66 16.86 8.79
C ILE A 3 -7.71 16.21 7.87
N SER A 4 -8.17 16.94 6.86
CA SER A 4 -9.15 16.46 5.89
C SER A 4 -8.54 15.44 4.93
N PHE A 5 -7.26 15.62 4.58
CA PHE A 5 -6.48 14.65 3.84
C PHE A 5 -6.29 13.35 4.63
N ALA A 6 -5.81 13.44 5.88
CA ALA A 6 -5.61 12.28 6.73
C ALA A 6 -6.90 11.48 6.92
N TRP A 7 -8.01 12.17 7.20
CA TRP A 7 -9.33 11.54 7.32
C TRP A 7 -9.78 10.87 6.02
N ALA A 8 -9.63 11.53 4.88
CA ALA A 8 -9.98 10.95 3.59
C ALA A 8 -9.10 9.72 3.26
N SER A 9 -7.80 9.77 3.56
CA SER A 9 -6.89 8.63 3.37
C SER A 9 -7.34 7.42 4.17
N VAL A 10 -7.74 7.60 5.44
CA VAL A 10 -8.29 6.52 6.27
C VAL A 10 -9.56 5.92 5.64
N LEU A 11 -10.50 6.77 5.20
CA LEU A 11 -11.73 6.31 4.55
C LEU A 11 -11.45 5.56 3.24
N ILE A 12 -10.51 6.04 2.42
CA ILE A 12 -10.09 5.39 1.18
C ILE A 12 -9.47 4.03 1.49
N SER A 13 -8.59 3.92 2.48
CA SER A 13 -7.98 2.66 2.89
C SER A 13 -9.03 1.63 3.31
N PHE A 14 -10.01 2.01 4.12
CA PHE A 14 -11.09 1.09 4.49
C PHE A 14 -11.99 0.73 3.30
N ALA A 15 -12.32 1.69 2.43
CA ALA A 15 -13.11 1.40 1.23
C ALA A 15 -12.39 0.41 0.30
N VAL A 16 -11.09 0.61 0.07
CA VAL A 16 -10.27 -0.28 -0.76
C VAL A 16 -10.13 -1.65 -0.11
N LEU A 17 -9.88 -1.71 1.21
CA LEU A 17 -9.79 -2.97 1.95
C LEU A 17 -11.10 -3.76 1.90
N GLY A 18 -12.24 -3.09 2.11
CA GLY A 18 -13.56 -3.71 1.95
C GLY A 18 -13.81 -4.19 0.53
N GLY A 19 -13.35 -3.43 -0.47
CA GLY A 19 -13.39 -3.81 -1.87
C GLY A 19 -12.55 -5.05 -2.19
N THR A 20 -11.27 -5.06 -1.81
CA THR A 20 -10.33 -6.15 -2.09
C THR A 20 -10.71 -7.46 -1.41
N MET A 21 -11.28 -7.37 -0.20
CA MET A 21 -11.72 -8.54 0.57
C MET A 21 -13.00 -9.17 0.03
N LEU A 22 -13.86 -8.37 -0.63
CA LEU A 22 -14.97 -8.93 -1.38
C LEU A 22 -14.44 -9.71 -2.59
N LEU A 23 -13.61 -9.04 -3.42
CA LEU A 23 -12.89 -9.61 -4.55
C LEU A 23 -11.72 -8.67 -4.93
N ILE A 24 -10.64 -9.20 -5.50
CA ILE A 24 -9.48 -8.38 -5.91
C ILE A 24 -9.88 -7.29 -6.93
N ILE A 25 -10.74 -7.65 -7.90
CA ILE A 25 -11.18 -6.76 -8.98
C ILE A 25 -11.89 -5.49 -8.47
N PRO A 26 -12.96 -5.55 -7.65
CA PRO A 26 -13.60 -4.35 -7.11
C PRO A 26 -12.66 -3.53 -6.22
N GLY A 27 -11.70 -4.15 -5.53
CA GLY A 27 -10.65 -3.43 -4.81
C GLY A 27 -9.78 -2.57 -5.71
N ILE A 28 -9.36 -3.09 -6.87
CA ILE A 28 -8.60 -2.34 -7.88
C ILE A 28 -9.47 -1.25 -8.52
N LEU A 29 -10.75 -1.54 -8.80
CA LEU A 29 -11.69 -0.53 -9.32
C LEU A 29 -11.78 0.66 -8.35
N LEU A 30 -12.00 0.37 -7.07
CA LEU A 30 -12.09 1.35 -5.99
C LEU A 30 -10.82 2.17 -5.82
N SER A 31 -9.64 1.52 -5.85
CA SER A 31 -8.37 2.22 -5.63
C SER A 31 -8.11 3.28 -6.71
N ILE A 32 -8.43 2.96 -7.97
CA ILE A 32 -8.27 3.89 -9.10
C ILE A 32 -9.36 4.96 -9.09
N SER A 33 -10.61 4.59 -8.79
CA SER A 33 -11.71 5.56 -8.70
C SER A 33 -11.51 6.59 -7.59
N LEU A 34 -10.80 6.21 -6.52
CA LEU A 34 -10.54 7.06 -5.36
C LEU A 34 -9.15 7.72 -5.38
N SER A 35 -8.25 7.36 -6.29
CA SER A 35 -6.88 7.89 -6.34
C SER A 35 -6.84 9.40 -6.57
N MET A 36 -7.84 9.97 -7.26
CA MET A 36 -7.91 11.40 -7.54
C MET A 36 -8.45 12.23 -6.37
N SER A 37 -8.93 11.59 -5.29
CA SER A 37 -9.53 12.28 -4.13
C SER A 37 -8.56 13.26 -3.48
N ILE A 38 -7.26 12.95 -3.48
CA ILE A 38 -6.23 13.84 -2.93
C ILE A 38 -6.24 15.20 -3.65
N TYR A 39 -6.28 15.19 -4.98
CA TYR A 39 -6.29 16.42 -5.78
C TYR A 39 -7.59 17.19 -5.61
N VAL A 40 -8.72 16.50 -5.48
CA VAL A 40 -10.00 17.15 -5.19
C VAL A 40 -9.95 17.89 -3.85
N ILE A 41 -9.32 17.32 -2.82
CA ILE A 41 -9.21 17.97 -1.49
C ILE A 41 -8.39 19.26 -1.59
N PHE A 42 -7.25 19.22 -2.28
CA PHE A 42 -6.35 20.37 -2.37
C PHE A 42 -6.81 21.42 -3.38
N MET A 43 -7.40 21.02 -4.51
CA MET A 43 -7.76 21.92 -5.61
C MET A 43 -9.21 22.40 -5.58
N GLU A 44 -10.13 21.64 -4.98
CA GLU A 44 -11.55 21.99 -4.89
C GLU A 44 -12.04 22.23 -3.46
N GLY A 45 -11.18 21.99 -2.45
CA GLY A 45 -11.52 22.22 -1.04
C GLY A 45 -12.57 21.27 -0.45
N LYS A 46 -13.02 20.26 -1.21
CA LYS A 46 -13.97 19.24 -0.72
C LYS A 46 -13.29 18.34 0.32
N LYS A 47 -14.07 17.81 1.27
CA LYS A 47 -13.53 17.03 2.41
C LYS A 47 -14.19 15.65 2.52
N GLY A 48 -13.45 14.68 3.05
CA GLY A 48 -13.95 13.33 3.37
C GLY A 48 -14.66 12.66 2.19
N THR A 49 -15.87 12.15 2.43
CA THR A 49 -16.65 11.42 1.43
C THR A 49 -17.11 12.28 0.24
N GLN A 50 -17.20 13.61 0.39
CA GLN A 50 -17.49 14.50 -0.75
C GLN A 50 -16.35 14.51 -1.76
N ALA A 51 -15.11 14.53 -1.30
CA ALA A 51 -13.94 14.48 -2.18
C ALA A 51 -13.84 13.11 -2.89
N MET A 52 -14.11 12.03 -2.16
CA MET A 52 -14.15 10.68 -2.71
C MET A 52 -15.23 10.50 -3.77
N ALA A 53 -16.43 11.04 -3.54
CA ALA A 53 -17.51 10.99 -4.52
C ALA A 53 -17.19 11.78 -5.79
N ALA A 54 -16.54 12.94 -5.65
CA ALA A 54 -16.09 13.71 -6.80
C ALA A 54 -14.99 13.00 -7.60
N SER A 55 -14.00 12.41 -6.92
CA SER A 55 -12.97 11.57 -7.55
C SER A 55 -13.60 10.43 -8.34
N TRP A 56 -14.55 9.72 -7.74
CA TRP A 56 -15.27 8.64 -8.40
C TRP A 56 -15.97 9.14 -9.65
N HIS A 57 -16.68 10.26 -9.57
CA HIS A 57 -17.38 10.83 -10.71
C HIS A 57 -16.41 11.18 -11.85
N TYR A 58 -15.24 11.76 -11.55
CA TYR A 58 -14.23 12.06 -12.56
C TYR A 58 -13.72 10.82 -13.27
N VAL A 59 -13.44 9.75 -12.52
CA VAL A 59 -12.93 8.49 -13.08
C VAL A 59 -14.03 7.65 -13.74
N LYS A 60 -15.31 7.82 -13.36
CA LYS A 60 -16.45 7.09 -13.93
C LYS A 60 -16.45 7.23 -15.46
N ASN A 61 -16.60 6.14 -16.21
CA ASN A 61 -16.49 6.06 -17.68
C ASN A 61 -15.08 6.24 -18.27
N TYR A 62 -14.08 6.69 -17.50
CA TYR A 62 -12.69 6.80 -17.93
C TYR A 62 -11.74 5.85 -17.19
N TRP A 63 -12.28 4.92 -16.40
CA TRP A 63 -11.51 4.05 -15.52
C TRP A 63 -10.37 3.30 -16.24
N GLY A 64 -10.65 2.70 -17.39
CA GLY A 64 -9.64 1.97 -18.17
C GLY A 64 -8.53 2.87 -18.70
N GLN A 65 -8.86 4.11 -19.10
CA GLN A 65 -7.87 5.09 -19.56
C GLN A 65 -6.97 5.54 -18.41
N VAL A 66 -7.56 5.77 -17.22
CA VAL A 66 -6.80 6.12 -16.01
C VAL A 66 -5.90 4.97 -15.59
N PHE A 67 -6.44 3.74 -15.57
CA PHE A 67 -5.68 2.53 -15.26
C PHE A 67 -4.47 2.38 -16.17
N TRP A 68 -4.67 2.46 -17.49
CA TRP A 68 -3.57 2.27 -18.45
C TRP A 68 -2.51 3.36 -18.36
N ARG A 69 -2.89 4.61 -18.07
CA ARG A 69 -1.94 5.71 -17.85
C ARG A 69 -1.09 5.46 -16.60
N ILE A 70 -1.71 5.08 -15.48
CA ILE A 70 -1.00 4.76 -14.24
C ILE A 70 -0.09 3.54 -14.44
N LEU A 71 -0.60 2.50 -15.13
CA LEU A 71 0.17 1.29 -15.42
C LEU A 71 1.36 1.59 -16.33
N ALA A 72 1.18 2.38 -17.39
CA ALA A 72 2.26 2.77 -18.30
C ALA A 72 3.37 3.53 -17.56
N PHE A 73 3.01 4.49 -16.70
CA PHE A 73 3.98 5.17 -15.85
C PHE A 73 4.71 4.19 -14.91
N GLY A 74 3.97 3.28 -14.28
CA GLY A 74 4.54 2.24 -13.42
C GLY A 74 5.50 1.31 -14.17
N LEU A 75 5.17 0.91 -15.39
CA LEU A 75 6.03 0.08 -16.24
C LEU A 75 7.32 0.81 -16.64
N ILE A 76 7.26 2.12 -16.91
CA ILE A 76 8.46 2.92 -17.18
C ILE A 76 9.36 2.96 -15.95
N VAL A 77 8.81 3.28 -14.77
CA VAL A 77 9.56 3.28 -13.50
C VAL A 77 10.16 1.91 -13.21
N PHE A 78 9.40 0.85 -13.45
CA PHE A 78 9.84 -0.53 -13.29
C PHE A 78 10.99 -0.89 -14.24
N ALA A 79 10.87 -0.55 -15.52
CA ALA A 79 11.92 -0.79 -16.52
C ALA A 79 13.22 -0.07 -16.15
N VAL A 80 13.15 1.20 -15.72
CA VAL A 80 14.33 1.95 -15.26
C VAL A 80 14.94 1.31 -14.00
N SER A 81 14.10 0.83 -13.07
CA SER A 81 14.56 0.16 -11.85
C SER A 81 15.24 -1.18 -12.15
N ILE A 82 14.71 -1.95 -13.10
CA ILE A 82 15.33 -3.18 -13.59
C ILE A 82 16.69 -2.86 -14.23
N LEU A 83 16.77 -1.85 -15.09
CA LEU A 83 18.03 -1.45 -15.71
C LEU A 83 19.08 -1.08 -14.67
N TYR A 84 18.70 -0.32 -13.63
CA TYR A 84 19.57 -0.02 -12.50
C TYR A 84 20.08 -1.29 -11.81
N LEU A 85 19.20 -2.25 -11.53
CA LEU A 85 19.57 -3.52 -10.90
C LEU A 85 20.57 -4.32 -11.74
N PHE A 86 20.39 -4.37 -13.07
CA PHE A 86 21.33 -5.03 -13.97
C PHE A 86 22.71 -4.36 -13.97
N ILE A 87 22.76 -3.02 -13.99
CA ILE A 87 24.01 -2.27 -13.91
C ILE A 87 24.72 -2.54 -12.57
N MET A 88 23.98 -2.47 -11.47
CA MET A 88 24.53 -2.73 -10.13
C MET A 88 25.08 -4.15 -10.01
N MET A 89 24.33 -5.13 -10.49
CA MET A 89 24.72 -6.53 -10.44
C MET A 89 25.99 -6.78 -11.26
N SER A 90 26.08 -6.19 -12.47
CA SER A 90 27.26 -6.30 -13.33
C SER A 90 28.54 -5.79 -12.64
N ILE A 91 28.45 -4.68 -11.91
CA ILE A 91 29.60 -4.11 -11.17
C ILE A 91 30.02 -5.02 -10.00
N ILE A 92 29.07 -5.63 -9.30
CA ILE A 92 29.35 -6.57 -8.21
C ILE A 92 30.11 -7.79 -8.75
N PHE A 93 29.68 -8.34 -9.90
CA PHE A 93 30.40 -9.42 -10.58
C PHE A 93 31.81 -9.04 -10.97
N MET A 94 32.02 -7.84 -11.53
CA MET A 94 33.35 -7.35 -11.90
C MET A 94 34.29 -7.23 -10.69
N LYS A 95 33.77 -6.95 -9.49
CA LYS A 95 34.55 -6.88 -8.25
C LYS A 95 34.80 -8.23 -7.58
N GLY A 96 34.50 -9.35 -8.27
CA GLY A 96 34.68 -10.69 -7.74
C GLY A 96 33.54 -11.17 -6.83
N GLY A 97 32.41 -10.44 -6.79
CA GLY A 97 31.20 -10.91 -6.13
C GLY A 97 30.57 -12.08 -6.89
N SER A 98 29.98 -13.03 -6.16
CA SER A 98 29.24 -14.16 -6.74
C SER A 98 27.73 -13.90 -6.78
N PHE A 99 26.99 -14.70 -7.56
CA PHE A 99 25.54 -14.80 -7.38
C PHE A 99 25.28 -15.30 -5.96
N GLY A 100 24.42 -14.60 -5.21
CA GLY A 100 24.11 -14.94 -3.82
C GLY A 100 24.87 -14.15 -2.76
N VAL A 101 25.65 -13.12 -3.13
CA VAL A 101 26.11 -12.12 -2.16
C VAL A 101 24.89 -11.56 -1.43
N ASP A 102 24.90 -11.65 -0.12
CA ASP A 102 23.80 -11.18 0.72
C ASP A 102 23.49 -9.72 0.40
N LEU A 103 22.21 -9.35 0.32
CA LEU A 103 21.79 -7.97 0.02
C LEU A 103 22.48 -6.97 0.98
N ALA A 104 22.76 -7.39 2.22
CA ALA A 104 23.46 -6.61 3.22
C ALA A 104 24.96 -6.40 2.92
N GLU A 105 25.64 -7.37 2.32
CA GLU A 105 27.04 -7.22 1.91
C GLU A 105 27.15 -6.40 0.63
N SER A 106 26.23 -6.60 -0.31
CA SER A 106 26.09 -5.80 -1.55
C SER A 106 25.97 -4.30 -1.28
N VAL A 107 25.25 -3.94 -0.20
CA VAL A 107 25.07 -2.54 0.24
C VAL A 107 26.35 -1.92 0.80
N LYS A 108 27.29 -2.72 1.34
CA LYS A 108 28.60 -2.23 1.80
C LYS A 108 29.56 -1.96 0.64
N VAL A 109 29.42 -2.68 -0.47
CA VAL A 109 30.38 -2.63 -1.59
C VAL A 109 30.40 -1.25 -2.26
N LEU A 110 29.27 -0.52 -2.26
CA LEU A 110 29.13 0.76 -2.97
C LEU A 110 28.08 1.70 -2.32
N PRO A 111 28.41 2.40 -1.22
CA PRO A 111 27.47 3.33 -0.56
C PRO A 111 26.94 4.41 -1.52
N ILE A 112 27.74 4.84 -2.51
CA ILE A 112 27.32 5.81 -3.51
C ILE A 112 26.17 5.29 -4.40
N PHE A 113 26.13 4.00 -4.74
CA PHE A 113 25.06 3.43 -5.57
C PHE A 113 23.73 3.37 -4.81
N LYS A 114 23.77 3.08 -3.51
CA LYS A 114 22.58 3.15 -2.65
C LYS A 114 22.07 4.58 -2.54
N LEU A 115 22.96 5.57 -2.42
CA LEU A 115 22.57 6.98 -2.42
C LEU A 115 21.91 7.38 -3.74
N ILE A 116 22.47 6.95 -4.88
CA ILE A 116 21.87 7.18 -6.20
C ILE A 116 20.48 6.52 -6.30
N GLN A 117 20.33 5.26 -5.87
CA GLN A 117 19.05 4.56 -5.87
C GLN A 117 18.00 5.29 -5.02
N LEU A 118 18.40 5.69 -3.81
CA LEU A 118 17.54 6.40 -2.87
C LEU A 118 17.16 7.78 -3.43
N ALA A 119 18.10 8.47 -4.09
CA ALA A 119 17.85 9.72 -4.78
C ALA A 119 16.86 9.54 -5.94
N MET A 120 17.05 8.54 -6.80
CA MET A 120 16.14 8.25 -7.90
C MET A 120 14.72 7.92 -7.42
N GLN A 121 14.57 7.07 -6.40
CA GLN A 121 13.25 6.70 -5.90
C GLN A 121 12.54 7.87 -5.21
N ASN A 122 13.23 8.59 -4.32
CA ASN A 122 12.58 9.60 -3.50
C ASN A 122 12.48 10.97 -4.17
N PHE A 123 13.48 11.37 -4.96
CA PHE A 123 13.53 12.71 -5.56
C PHE A 123 13.09 12.72 -7.02
N LEU A 124 13.15 11.60 -7.74
CA LEU A 124 12.76 11.57 -9.15
C LEU A 124 11.39 10.91 -9.33
N PHE A 125 11.23 9.64 -8.94
CA PHE A 125 10.02 8.89 -9.26
C PHE A 125 8.79 9.34 -8.47
N ILE A 126 8.92 9.62 -7.18
CA ILE A 126 7.78 10.09 -6.36
C ILE A 126 7.27 11.45 -6.87
N PRO A 127 8.09 12.51 -7.02
CA PRO A 127 7.61 13.80 -7.51
C PRO A 127 7.05 13.73 -8.93
N LEU A 128 7.71 13.00 -9.84
CA LEU A 128 7.20 12.79 -11.20
C LEU A 128 5.85 12.05 -11.19
N GLY A 129 5.69 11.05 -10.32
CA GLY A 129 4.42 10.34 -10.17
C GLY A 129 3.29 11.26 -9.70
N ILE A 130 3.58 12.16 -8.74
CA ILE A 130 2.60 13.15 -8.27
C ILE A 130 2.23 14.11 -9.40
N ILE A 131 3.21 14.62 -10.16
CA ILE A 131 2.99 15.54 -11.28
C ILE A 131 2.17 14.86 -12.39
N TYR A 132 2.55 13.65 -12.78
CA TYR A 132 1.86 12.89 -13.81
C TYR A 132 0.42 12.58 -13.41
N SER A 133 0.21 12.13 -12.19
CA SER A 133 -1.12 11.82 -11.66
C SER A 133 -1.98 13.09 -11.48
N TYR A 134 -1.35 14.25 -11.19
CA TYR A 134 -2.01 15.55 -11.23
C TYR A 134 -2.48 15.93 -12.64
N PHE A 135 -1.68 15.68 -13.68
CA PHE A 135 -2.12 15.92 -15.06
C PHE A 135 -3.27 15.01 -15.47
N ILE A 136 -3.30 13.76 -15.01
CA ILE A 136 -4.46 12.88 -15.20
C ILE A 136 -5.69 13.51 -14.56
N TYR A 137 -5.60 13.91 -13.28
CA TYR A 137 -6.68 14.60 -12.58
C TYR A 137 -7.18 15.82 -13.36
N LEU A 138 -6.25 16.69 -13.79
CA LEU A 138 -6.59 17.90 -14.52
C LEU A 138 -7.34 17.56 -15.82
N SER A 139 -6.88 16.55 -16.56
CA SER A 139 -7.54 16.09 -17.79
C SER A 139 -8.94 15.54 -17.57
N LEU A 140 -9.18 14.86 -16.45
CA LEU A 140 -10.52 14.33 -16.11
C LEU A 140 -11.45 15.45 -15.66
N ARG A 141 -10.94 16.40 -14.87
CA ARG A 141 -11.70 17.57 -14.39
C ARG A 141 -12.09 18.49 -15.54
N THR A 142 -11.22 18.71 -16.52
CA THR A 142 -11.57 19.51 -17.71
C THR A 142 -12.58 18.80 -18.60
N ALA A 143 -12.49 17.47 -18.71
CA ALA A 143 -13.45 16.66 -19.46
C ALA A 143 -14.83 16.57 -18.79
N LYS A 144 -14.89 16.69 -17.45
CA LYS A 144 -16.14 16.63 -16.68
C LYS A 144 -16.32 17.89 -15.84
N ALA A 145 -17.14 18.81 -16.35
CA ALA A 145 -17.67 19.92 -15.56
C ALA A 145 -18.37 19.37 -14.30
N GLY A 146 -18.35 20.16 -13.23
CA GLY A 146 -18.61 19.74 -11.84
C GLY A 146 -19.75 18.73 -11.62
N VAL A 147 -19.62 17.96 -10.55
CA VAL A 147 -20.49 16.81 -10.27
C VAL A 147 -21.90 17.25 -9.85
N PRO A 148 -22.98 16.76 -10.49
CA PRO A 148 -24.36 16.98 -10.04
C PRO A 148 -24.57 16.49 -8.60
N GLU A 149 -25.29 17.26 -7.78
CA GLU A 149 -25.46 16.98 -6.34
C GLU A 149 -26.15 15.63 -6.06
N THR A 150 -27.11 15.25 -6.89
CA THR A 150 -27.83 13.97 -6.81
C THR A 150 -26.92 12.76 -7.03
N ASP A 151 -25.95 12.88 -7.93
CA ASP A 151 -24.94 11.84 -8.20
C ASP A 151 -23.96 11.70 -7.03
N VAL A 152 -23.59 12.82 -6.40
CA VAL A 152 -22.71 12.83 -5.23
C VAL A 152 -23.29 11.97 -4.10
N GLU A 153 -24.58 12.09 -3.82
CA GLU A 153 -25.20 11.37 -2.71
C GLU A 153 -25.26 9.86 -2.94
N ASN A 154 -25.62 9.43 -4.15
CA ASN A 154 -25.65 8.02 -4.53
C ASN A 154 -24.26 7.38 -4.46
N ILE A 155 -23.22 8.10 -4.90
CA ILE A 155 -21.85 7.62 -4.84
C ILE A 155 -21.36 7.53 -3.39
N LYS A 156 -21.66 8.53 -2.55
CA LYS A 156 -21.33 8.51 -1.12
C LYS A 156 -21.89 7.26 -0.43
N LYS A 157 -23.16 6.92 -0.66
CA LYS A 157 -23.80 5.73 -0.08
C LYS A 157 -23.04 4.45 -0.42
N ARG A 158 -22.64 4.29 -1.69
CA ARG A 158 -21.84 3.13 -2.13
C ARG A 158 -20.47 3.09 -1.44
N ILE A 159 -19.78 4.22 -1.37
CA ILE A 159 -18.48 4.31 -0.70
C ILE A 159 -18.61 3.92 0.78
N VAL A 160 -19.63 4.42 1.48
CA VAL A 160 -19.85 4.11 2.90
C VAL A 160 -20.07 2.61 3.12
N VAL A 161 -20.81 1.93 2.23
CA VAL A 161 -20.99 0.47 2.31
C VAL A 161 -19.64 -0.26 2.25
N PHE A 162 -18.77 0.11 1.31
CA PHE A 162 -17.44 -0.50 1.21
C PHE A 162 -16.55 -0.19 2.42
N VAL A 163 -16.65 1.03 2.98
CA VAL A 163 -15.94 1.40 4.21
C VAL A 163 -16.39 0.54 5.39
N VAL A 164 -17.69 0.40 5.60
CA VAL A 164 -18.26 -0.41 6.69
C VAL A 164 -17.87 -1.87 6.54
N LEU A 165 -17.92 -2.42 5.32
CA LEU A 165 -17.43 -3.77 5.03
C LEU A 165 -15.94 -3.90 5.35
N GLY A 166 -15.11 -2.94 4.97
CA GLY A 166 -13.68 -2.95 5.28
C GLY A 166 -13.40 -2.94 6.78
N ILE A 167 -14.12 -2.12 7.55
CA ILE A 167 -14.01 -2.10 9.02
C ILE A 167 -14.41 -3.45 9.61
N PHE A 168 -15.53 -4.03 9.16
CA PHE A 168 -16.00 -5.33 9.64
C PHE A 168 -14.98 -6.44 9.36
N VAL A 169 -14.40 -6.48 8.16
CA VAL A 169 -13.36 -7.46 7.81
C VAL A 169 -12.10 -7.27 8.67
N LEU A 170 -11.66 -6.03 8.88
CA LEU A 170 -10.51 -5.75 9.73
C LEU A 170 -10.75 -6.23 11.17
N LEU A 171 -11.95 -6.01 11.72
CA LEU A 171 -12.33 -6.53 13.03
C LEU A 171 -12.34 -8.06 13.07
N ALA A 172 -12.90 -8.71 12.04
CA ALA A 172 -12.90 -10.17 11.94
C ALA A 172 -11.47 -10.74 11.89
N LEU A 173 -10.57 -10.10 11.15
CA LEU A 173 -9.15 -10.47 11.09
C LEU A 173 -8.45 -10.30 12.44
N LEU A 174 -8.75 -9.22 13.18
CA LEU A 174 -8.19 -9.01 14.52
C LEU A 174 -8.70 -10.06 15.50
N ILE A 175 -10.00 -10.40 15.46
CA ILE A 175 -10.57 -11.46 16.29
C ILE A 175 -9.95 -12.81 15.94
N PHE A 176 -9.81 -13.12 14.65
CA PHE A 176 -9.17 -14.35 14.19
C PHE A 176 -7.70 -14.43 14.61
N ALA A 177 -6.96 -13.33 14.50
CA ALA A 177 -5.57 -13.24 14.95
C ALA A 177 -5.47 -13.42 16.47
N ALA A 178 -6.31 -12.74 17.25
CA ALA A 178 -6.35 -12.88 18.71
C ALA A 178 -6.72 -14.31 19.14
N PHE A 179 -7.69 -14.94 18.47
CA PHE A 179 -8.05 -16.34 18.70
C PHE A 179 -6.90 -17.29 18.33
N SER A 180 -6.24 -17.06 17.20
CA SER A 180 -5.10 -17.86 16.77
C SER A 180 -3.94 -17.74 17.76
N ILE A 181 -3.65 -16.53 18.24
CA ILE A 181 -2.68 -16.31 19.31
C ILE A 181 -3.14 -17.06 20.56
N TYR A 182 -4.34 -16.82 21.08
CA TYR A 182 -4.83 -17.51 22.28
C TYR A 182 -4.75 -19.04 22.19
N LYS A 183 -5.09 -19.64 21.04
CA LYS A 183 -5.09 -21.09 20.83
C LYS A 183 -3.69 -21.69 20.67
N TYR A 184 -2.82 -21.04 19.89
CA TYR A 184 -1.50 -21.60 19.53
C TYR A 184 -0.37 -21.09 20.41
N LEU A 185 -0.54 -19.96 21.08
CA LEU A 185 0.45 -19.39 22.00
C LEU A 185 0.88 -20.40 23.07
N PRO A 186 -0.02 -21.11 23.78
CA PRO A 186 0.40 -22.10 24.79
C PRO A 186 1.27 -23.22 24.24
N MET A 187 1.09 -23.62 22.97
CA MET A 187 1.93 -24.64 22.34
C MET A 187 3.39 -24.20 22.24
N PHE A 188 3.69 -22.91 22.17
CA PHE A 188 5.08 -22.42 22.19
C PHE A 188 5.73 -22.52 23.58
N PHE A 189 4.94 -22.55 24.66
CA PHE A 189 5.45 -22.56 26.05
C PHE A 189 5.41 -23.94 26.71
N ASP A 190 4.64 -24.88 26.16
CA ASP A 190 4.60 -26.28 26.60
C ASP A 190 5.91 -27.00 26.19
N PRO A 191 6.75 -27.46 27.16
CA PRO A 191 8.02 -28.14 26.88
C PRO A 191 7.90 -29.44 26.09
N ASN A 192 6.72 -30.06 26.10
CA ASN A 192 6.47 -31.34 25.45
C ASN A 192 5.76 -31.17 24.10
N SER A 193 5.51 -29.93 23.67
CA SER A 193 4.88 -29.68 22.38
C SER A 193 5.86 -29.95 21.24
N PRO A 194 5.37 -30.40 20.08
CA PRO A 194 6.21 -30.58 18.90
C PRO A 194 6.85 -29.26 18.41
N VAL A 195 6.31 -28.11 18.82
CA VAL A 195 6.82 -26.79 18.44
C VAL A 195 8.02 -26.41 19.30
N SER A 196 7.97 -26.59 20.62
CA SER A 196 9.09 -26.27 21.52
C SER A 196 10.30 -27.18 21.28
N LEU A 197 10.06 -28.43 20.88
CA LEU A 197 11.10 -29.37 20.48
C LEU A 197 11.75 -29.05 19.13
N ALA A 198 11.06 -28.28 18.26
CA ALA A 198 11.56 -27.88 16.94
C ALA A 198 12.21 -26.50 16.91
N VAL A 199 12.02 -25.67 17.95
CA VAL A 199 12.65 -24.35 18.05
C VAL A 199 14.11 -24.52 18.51
N PRO A 200 15.10 -24.20 17.67
CA PRO A 200 16.50 -24.37 18.04
C PRO A 200 16.84 -23.50 19.26
N SER A 201 17.64 -24.05 20.17
CA SER A 201 18.12 -23.38 21.39
C SER A 201 18.85 -22.04 21.13
N SER A 202 19.27 -21.81 19.89
CA SER A 202 19.90 -20.58 19.41
C SER A 202 18.93 -19.44 19.04
N ALA A 203 17.62 -19.66 19.05
CA ALA A 203 16.65 -18.66 18.58
C ALA A 203 16.53 -17.41 19.49
N GLY A 204 17.25 -17.34 20.61
CA GLY A 204 17.31 -16.16 21.48
C GLY A 204 15.98 -15.78 22.16
N LEU A 205 14.92 -16.55 21.95
CA LEU A 205 13.59 -16.32 22.51
C LEU A 205 13.43 -16.90 23.93
N TYR A 206 14.36 -17.75 24.37
CA TYR A 206 14.33 -18.38 25.70
C TYR A 206 14.16 -17.39 26.87
N PRO A 207 14.86 -16.23 26.92
CA PRO A 207 14.68 -15.27 28.01
C PRO A 207 13.28 -14.64 28.07
N LEU A 208 12.66 -14.41 26.91
CA LEU A 208 11.27 -13.92 26.83
C LEU A 208 10.28 -15.01 27.22
N LEU A 209 10.55 -16.26 26.83
CA LEU A 209 9.73 -17.42 27.19
C LEU A 209 9.73 -17.67 28.70
N GLU A 210 10.89 -17.48 29.36
CA GLU A 210 11.06 -17.65 30.80
C GLU A 210 10.38 -16.53 31.61
N LEU A 211 10.43 -15.28 31.13
CA LEU A 211 9.75 -14.14 31.74
C LEU A 211 8.22 -14.28 31.74
N PHE A 212 7.63 -14.84 30.67
CA PHE A 212 6.19 -15.08 30.61
C PHE A 212 5.77 -16.31 31.42
N ARG A 213 6.61 -17.36 31.49
CA ARG A 213 6.36 -18.57 32.29
C ARG A 213 6.27 -18.29 33.80
N ASN A 214 7.00 -17.31 34.32
CA ASN A 214 6.98 -16.99 35.75
C ASN A 214 5.84 -16.04 36.15
N ASN A 215 5.08 -15.49 35.19
CA ASN A 215 4.05 -14.46 35.44
C ASN A 215 2.61 -14.92 35.11
N PHE A 216 2.43 -16.16 34.64
CA PHE A 216 1.14 -16.79 34.35
C PHE A 216 1.15 -18.23 34.84
#